data_AF-A0A8S1AJ97-F1
#
_entry.id   AF-A0A8S1AJ97-F1
#
_cell.length_a   1.000
_cell.length_b   1.000
_cell.length_c   1.000
_cell.angle_alpha   90.00
_cell.angle_beta   90.00
_cell.angle_gamma   90.00
#
_symmetry.space_group_name_H-M   'P 1'
#
loop_
_entity.id
_entity.type
_entity.pdbx_description
1 polymer ?
#
loop_
_entity_poly.entity_id
_entity_poly.type
_entity_poly.pdbx_seq_one_letter_code
_entity_poly.pdbx_strand_id
1 'polypeptide(L)'
;MEKILRGIMRYRVLDRASMVKQFQEVKNNPTPKAVFYTCMDSRMIPTRFTETSVGDMFVVRNAGNVIPHSQYFVDEMTSCEPAALELGCIVNNIRHIIVCGHSDCKAMNLLHSLRCKKESSIEQRRLSPLKSWLATHATTSLEKFLSMKGDFSKPMLFTAETPQRKFVAYIDPDNKFCIEDKLSQVNTLQQLQNIASYGMLKKRLEKHDLHIHALWFDIYTVCRYKIVTMSNRPTFDYNDESQSERLARKSKDSPFMIIGIIGLIGVCGFGAYKYKNRGKMSTSVFLMQLRVAAQGTVVSALTIGLAYTLAKEHLFKDDKK
;
A
#
# COMPACT_ATOMS: atom_id res chain seq x y z
N MET A 1 12.44 -10.70 23.25
CA MET A 1 13.81 -10.32 22.86
C MET A 1 14.53 -11.37 22.02
N GLU A 2 14.48 -12.65 22.40
CA GLU A 2 15.19 -13.74 21.69
C GLU A 2 14.87 -13.84 20.18
N LYS A 3 13.59 -13.68 19.78
CA LYS A 3 13.19 -13.65 18.37
C LYS A 3 13.89 -12.55 17.56
N ILE A 4 14.05 -11.36 18.15
CA ILE A 4 14.71 -10.21 17.50
C ILE A 4 16.20 -10.51 17.33
N LEU A 5 16.86 -10.98 18.40
CA LEU A 5 18.29 -11.33 18.37
C LEU A 5 18.58 -12.45 17.38
N ARG A 6 17.78 -13.52 17.37
CA ARG A 6 17.87 -14.60 16.38
C ARG A 6 17.64 -14.09 14.95
N GLY A 7 16.70 -13.15 14.77
CA GLY A 7 16.47 -12.47 13.50
C GLY A 7 17.70 -11.73 13.01
N ILE A 8 18.35 -10.95 13.88
CA ILE A 8 19.60 -10.22 13.56
C ILE A 8 20.72 -11.19 13.20
N MET A 9 20.87 -12.29 13.95
CA MET A 9 21.89 -13.30 13.67
C MET A 9 21.63 -14.01 12.34
N ARG A 10 20.36 -14.34 12.03
CA ARG A 10 19.97 -14.92 10.73
C ARG A 10 20.25 -13.96 9.58
N TYR A 11 19.86 -12.69 9.73
CA TYR A 11 20.11 -11.63 8.75
C TYR A 11 21.61 -11.51 8.44
N ARG A 12 22.47 -11.57 9.46
CA ARG A 12 23.93 -11.51 9.28
C ARG A 12 24.51 -12.63 8.41
N VAL A 13 23.92 -13.81 8.47
CA VAL A 13 24.41 -15.01 7.77
C VAL A 13 23.79 -15.12 6.37
N LEU A 14 22.48 -14.89 6.25
CA LEU A 14 21.74 -15.18 5.01
C LEU A 14 21.61 -13.96 4.09
N ASP A 15 21.31 -12.79 4.64
CA ASP A 15 20.80 -11.66 3.84
C ASP A 15 21.82 -10.50 3.72
N ARG A 16 22.84 -10.48 4.60
CA ARG A 16 23.83 -9.38 4.67
C ARG A 16 24.49 -9.09 3.33
N ALA A 17 24.93 -10.12 2.60
CA ALA A 17 25.65 -9.94 1.35
C ALA A 17 24.80 -9.21 0.29
N SER A 18 23.53 -9.61 0.16
CA SER A 18 22.57 -8.98 -0.73
C SER A 18 22.33 -7.52 -0.34
N MET A 19 22.11 -7.24 0.95
CA MET A 19 21.85 -5.87 1.41
C MET A 19 23.07 -4.96 1.28
N VAL A 20 24.29 -5.46 1.53
CA VAL A 20 25.53 -4.70 1.31
C VAL A 20 25.68 -4.32 -0.16
N LYS A 21 25.33 -5.22 -1.09
CA LYS A 21 25.32 -4.92 -2.51
C LYS A 21 24.36 -3.78 -2.84
N GLN A 22 23.13 -3.83 -2.32
CA GLN A 22 22.16 -2.73 -2.49
C GLN A 22 22.68 -1.40 -1.91
N PHE A 23 23.30 -1.42 -0.72
CA PHE A 23 23.91 -0.21 -0.15
C PHE A 23 25.03 0.35 -1.04
N GLN A 24 25.86 -0.51 -1.63
CA GLN A 24 26.93 -0.08 -2.54
C GLN A 24 26.38 0.53 -3.83
N GLU A 25 25.31 -0.06 -4.40
CA GLU A 25 24.61 0.45 -5.58
C GLU A 25 24.04 1.86 -5.31
N VAL A 26 23.43 2.04 -4.14
CA VAL A 26 22.78 3.30 -3.74
C VAL A 26 23.75 4.34 -3.20
N LYS A 27 24.95 3.93 -2.72
CA LYS A 27 25.93 4.79 -2.02
C LYS A 27 26.26 6.08 -2.79
N ASN A 28 26.50 5.94 -4.10
CA ASN A 28 27.03 7.05 -4.89
C ASN A 28 25.92 7.86 -5.58
N ASN A 29 24.75 7.28 -5.83
CA ASN A 29 23.64 7.92 -6.54
C ASN A 29 22.27 7.40 -6.04
N PRO A 30 21.85 7.72 -4.81
CA PRO A 30 20.51 7.34 -4.35
C PRO A 30 19.45 8.07 -5.17
N THR A 31 18.43 7.35 -5.67
CA THR A 31 17.28 7.95 -6.39
C THR A 31 15.94 7.65 -5.71
N PRO A 32 15.76 8.08 -4.44
CA PRO A 32 14.53 7.82 -3.70
C PRO A 32 13.32 8.38 -4.45
N LYS A 33 12.28 7.55 -4.53
CA LYS A 33 11.05 7.84 -5.28
C LYS A 33 10.05 8.61 -4.44
N ALA A 34 9.98 8.34 -3.13
CA ALA A 34 8.96 8.92 -2.27
C ALA A 34 9.42 9.21 -0.83
N VAL A 35 8.74 10.15 -0.17
CA VAL A 35 8.68 10.27 1.29
C VAL A 35 7.37 9.63 1.73
N PHE A 36 7.45 8.58 2.55
CA PHE A 36 6.33 7.75 2.96
C PHE A 36 6.04 7.93 4.46
N TYR A 37 4.94 8.60 4.77
CA TYR A 37 4.42 8.76 6.13
C TYR A 37 3.46 7.62 6.45
N THR A 38 3.65 6.95 7.58
CA THR A 38 2.71 5.93 8.05
C THR A 38 2.66 5.84 9.56
N CYS A 39 1.74 5.03 10.08
CA CYS A 39 1.61 4.82 11.50
C CYS A 39 2.79 3.98 12.04
N MET A 40 3.20 4.26 13.27
CA MET A 40 4.15 3.43 14.02
C MET A 40 3.59 2.06 14.44
N ASP A 41 2.32 1.78 14.14
CA ASP A 41 1.67 0.49 14.39
C ASP A 41 2.52 -0.67 13.85
N SER A 42 2.77 -1.68 14.68
CA SER A 42 3.65 -2.79 14.35
C SER A 42 3.18 -3.64 13.17
N ARG A 43 1.89 -3.54 12.80
CA ARG A 43 1.28 -4.22 11.65
C ARG A 43 1.56 -3.48 10.34
N MET A 44 1.91 -2.20 10.41
CA MET A 44 2.28 -1.39 9.25
C MET A 44 3.76 -1.57 8.92
N ILE A 45 4.03 -2.32 7.85
CA ILE A 45 5.38 -2.58 7.33
C ILE A 45 5.46 -2.08 5.89
N PRO A 46 5.69 -0.76 5.67
CA PRO A 46 5.58 -0.13 4.35
C PRO A 46 6.43 -0.80 3.28
N THR A 47 7.67 -1.13 3.59
CA THR A 47 8.59 -1.77 2.64
C THR A 47 8.13 -3.15 2.19
N ARG A 48 7.35 -3.87 3.02
CA ARG A 48 6.90 -5.23 2.69
C ARG A 48 5.75 -5.25 1.69
N PHE A 49 4.78 -4.34 1.83
CA PHE A 49 3.61 -4.32 0.93
C PHE A 49 3.82 -3.44 -0.30
N THR A 50 4.81 -2.55 -0.28
CA THR A 50 5.22 -1.78 -1.47
C THR A 50 6.33 -2.47 -2.28
N GLU A 51 6.83 -3.61 -1.80
CA GLU A 51 7.94 -4.36 -2.39
C GLU A 51 9.18 -3.49 -2.67
N THR A 52 9.46 -2.55 -1.77
CA THR A 52 10.55 -1.58 -1.95
C THR A 52 11.86 -2.03 -1.31
N SER A 53 12.95 -1.65 -1.97
CA SER A 53 14.33 -1.96 -1.63
C SER A 53 15.01 -0.79 -0.91
N VAL A 54 16.24 -1.04 -0.45
CA VAL A 54 17.11 -0.01 0.11
C VAL A 54 17.27 1.13 -0.90
N GLY A 55 17.05 2.37 -0.46
CA GLY A 55 17.19 3.57 -1.29
C GLY A 55 15.94 4.02 -2.04
N ASP A 56 14.85 3.23 -2.04
CA ASP A 56 13.65 3.56 -2.80
C ASP A 56 12.79 4.66 -2.17
N MET A 57 12.78 4.80 -0.85
CA MET A 57 11.97 5.80 -0.17
C MET A 57 12.50 6.18 1.21
N PHE A 58 12.10 7.37 1.66
CA PHE A 58 12.30 7.83 3.03
C PHE A 58 11.03 7.47 3.81
N VAL A 59 11.15 6.80 4.96
CA VAL A 59 9.99 6.34 5.74
C VAL A 59 9.92 7.09 7.06
N VAL A 60 8.80 7.78 7.28
CA VAL A 60 8.51 8.49 8.54
C VAL A 60 7.37 7.76 9.23
N ARG A 61 7.57 7.38 10.50
CA ARG A 61 6.58 6.65 11.29
C ARG A 61 6.28 7.38 12.58
N ASN A 62 5.02 7.74 12.80
CA ASN A 62 4.57 8.36 14.04
C ASN A 62 3.19 7.84 14.47
N ALA A 63 2.69 8.30 15.61
CA ALA A 63 1.39 7.90 16.10
C ALA A 63 0.27 8.52 15.24
N GLY A 64 -0.41 7.67 14.47
CA GLY A 64 -1.57 8.07 13.67
C GLY A 64 -1.23 8.72 12.32
N ASN A 65 0.00 8.57 11.81
CA ASN A 65 0.46 9.13 10.55
C ASN A 65 0.16 10.64 10.41
N VAL A 66 0.25 11.36 11.53
CA VAL A 66 -0.11 12.79 11.65
C VAL A 66 1.08 13.64 11.21
N ILE A 67 0.83 14.62 10.37
CA ILE A 67 1.81 15.61 9.91
C ILE A 67 1.28 16.95 10.40
N PRO A 68 1.97 17.63 11.33
CA PRO A 68 1.53 18.93 11.82
C PRO A 68 1.31 19.92 10.68
N HIS A 69 0.28 20.75 10.80
CA HIS A 69 0.08 21.89 9.90
C HIS A 69 1.22 22.90 10.06
N SER A 70 1.58 23.63 9.00
CA SER A 70 2.71 24.59 9.01
C SER A 70 2.58 25.68 10.08
N GLN A 71 1.36 26.00 10.51
CA GLN A 71 1.11 26.93 11.63
C GLN A 71 1.75 26.50 12.96
N TYR A 72 2.05 25.21 13.13
CA TYR A 72 2.72 24.68 14.32
C TYR A 72 4.25 24.65 14.19
N PHE A 73 4.78 25.03 13.02
CA PHE A 73 6.21 25.19 12.81
C PHE A 73 6.61 26.62 13.19
N VAL A 74 7.06 26.79 14.44
CA VAL A 74 7.55 28.05 15.02
C VAL A 74 8.91 27.78 15.67
N ASP A 75 9.75 28.81 15.84
CA ASP A 75 11.17 28.67 16.20
C ASP A 75 11.46 27.81 17.46
N GLU A 76 10.52 27.71 18.40
CA GLU A 76 10.65 26.91 19.62
C GLU A 76 9.95 25.54 19.57
N MET A 77 9.22 25.25 18.49
CA MET A 77 8.46 24.01 18.31
C MET A 77 8.75 23.38 16.94
N THR A 78 9.72 22.47 16.91
CA THR A 78 10.04 21.66 15.74
C THR A 78 9.62 20.20 15.95
N SER A 79 9.23 19.51 14.87
CA SER A 79 8.98 18.07 14.90
C SER A 79 9.64 17.36 13.72
N CYS A 80 9.77 16.04 13.80
CA CYS A 80 10.46 15.23 12.79
C CYS A 80 9.74 15.23 11.44
N GLU A 81 8.42 15.40 11.43
CA GLU A 81 7.58 15.32 10.24
C GLU A 81 7.88 16.42 9.21
N PRO A 82 7.85 17.72 9.55
CA PRO A 82 8.27 18.79 8.64
C PRO A 82 9.76 18.70 8.27
N ALA A 83 10.63 18.31 9.20
CA ALA A 83 12.05 18.10 8.90
C ALA A 83 12.26 17.02 7.82
N ALA A 84 11.46 15.94 7.85
CA ALA A 84 11.48 14.91 6.82
C ALA A 84 10.91 15.40 5.48
N LEU A 85 9.93 16.32 5.47
CA LEU A 85 9.45 16.96 4.24
C LEU A 85 10.58 17.76 3.59
N GLU A 86 11.31 18.56 4.37
CA GLU A 86 12.42 19.36 3.89
C GLU A 86 13.58 18.48 3.40
N LEU A 87 14.02 17.51 4.22
CA LEU A 87 15.10 16.61 3.86
C LEU A 87 14.78 15.79 2.60
N GLY A 88 13.56 15.25 2.50
CA GLY A 88 13.17 14.44 1.36
C GLY A 88 12.91 15.28 0.11
N CYS A 89 12.05 16.29 0.21
CA CYS A 89 11.56 17.02 -0.95
C CYS A 89 12.47 18.18 -1.36
N ILE A 90 13.15 18.85 -0.44
CA ILE A 90 14.00 19.99 -0.78
C ILE A 90 15.44 19.55 -0.95
N VAL A 91 16.01 18.85 0.02
CA VAL A 91 17.42 18.45 -0.01
C VAL A 91 17.67 17.30 -0.99
N ASN A 92 16.79 16.30 -1.04
CA ASN A 92 16.94 15.11 -1.90
C ASN A 92 16.08 15.15 -3.18
N ASN A 93 15.37 16.25 -3.46
CA ASN A 93 14.56 16.45 -4.66
C ASN A 93 13.50 15.34 -4.93
N ILE A 94 13.01 14.65 -3.91
CA ILE A 94 11.98 13.61 -4.04
C ILE A 94 10.69 14.24 -4.59
N ARG A 95 10.01 13.55 -5.52
CA ARG A 95 8.82 14.06 -6.23
C ARG A 95 7.48 13.54 -5.71
N HIS A 96 7.49 12.52 -4.85
CA HIS A 96 6.27 11.92 -4.32
C HIS A 96 6.24 11.95 -2.80
N ILE A 97 5.12 12.40 -2.23
CA ILE A 97 4.83 12.31 -0.81
C ILE A 97 3.63 11.39 -0.67
N ILE A 98 3.76 10.34 0.15
CA ILE A 98 2.70 9.37 0.40
C ILE A 98 2.34 9.44 1.88
N VAL A 99 1.05 9.61 2.18
CA VAL A 99 0.49 9.47 3.53
C VAL A 99 -0.33 8.20 3.58
N CYS A 100 0.08 7.25 4.43
CA CYS A 100 -0.56 5.95 4.56
C CYS A 100 -1.20 5.79 5.94
N GLY A 101 -2.53 5.86 5.99
CA GLY A 101 -3.33 5.48 7.16
C GLY A 101 -3.82 4.04 7.08
N HIS A 102 -4.52 3.59 8.13
CA HIS A 102 -4.98 2.21 8.21
C HIS A 102 -6.21 2.01 9.11
N SER A 103 -6.92 0.88 8.93
CA SER A 103 -7.97 0.42 9.85
C SER A 103 -7.42 0.00 11.21
N ASP A 104 -8.25 0.07 12.24
CA ASP A 104 -7.93 -0.23 13.64
C ASP A 104 -6.69 0.52 14.14
N CYS A 105 -6.60 1.81 13.80
CA CYS A 105 -5.53 2.69 14.23
C CYS A 105 -5.76 3.16 15.67
N LYS A 106 -4.96 2.63 16.60
CA LYS A 106 -5.05 2.96 18.03
C LYS A 106 -4.96 4.47 18.33
N ALA A 107 -4.16 5.20 17.56
CA ALA A 107 -4.05 6.65 17.70
C ALA A 107 -5.36 7.36 17.29
N MET A 108 -6.03 6.88 16.23
CA MET A 108 -7.32 7.42 15.80
C MET A 108 -8.45 7.03 16.75
N ASN A 109 -8.42 5.82 17.31
CA ASN A 109 -9.37 5.40 18.34
C ASN A 109 -9.26 6.31 19.58
N LEU A 110 -8.03 6.65 20.00
CA LEU A 110 -7.80 7.60 21.09
C LEU A 110 -8.25 9.02 20.70
N LEU A 111 -7.92 9.50 19.50
CA LEU A 111 -8.39 10.80 19.03
C LEU A 111 -9.92 10.89 19.05
N HIS A 112 -10.62 9.82 18.67
CA HIS A 112 -12.06 9.73 18.72
C HIS A 112 -12.60 9.84 20.17
N SER A 113 -11.92 9.23 21.14
CA SER A 113 -12.32 9.32 22.56
C SER A 113 -12.10 10.72 23.15
N LEU A 114 -11.08 11.44 22.67
CA LEU A 114 -10.78 12.83 23.07
C LEU A 114 -11.87 13.86 22.70
N ARG A 115 -12.88 13.49 21.90
CA ARG A 115 -14.07 14.34 21.68
C ARG A 115 -14.84 14.66 22.98
N CYS A 116 -14.69 13.81 23.99
CA CYS A 116 -15.35 13.96 25.28
C CYS A 116 -14.60 14.97 26.17
N LYS A 117 -15.31 15.98 26.69
CA LYS A 117 -14.73 17.06 27.53
C LYS A 117 -13.83 16.55 28.68
N LYS A 118 -14.22 15.45 29.32
CA LYS A 118 -13.46 14.81 30.41
C LYS A 118 -12.05 14.39 29.97
N GLU A 119 -11.93 13.81 28.78
CA GLU A 119 -10.67 13.29 28.25
C GLU A 119 -9.78 14.36 27.60
N SER A 120 -10.39 15.47 27.16
CA SER A 120 -9.72 16.61 26.53
C SER A 120 -9.13 17.65 27.50
N SER A 121 -9.36 17.48 28.82
CA SER A 121 -8.93 18.44 29.84
C SER A 121 -7.42 18.72 29.76
N ILE A 122 -7.02 19.97 30.01
CA ILE A 122 -5.61 20.41 29.93
C ILE A 122 -4.74 19.55 30.86
N GLU A 123 -5.24 19.24 32.06
CA GLU A 123 -4.57 18.36 33.02
C GLU A 123 -4.31 16.96 32.45
N GLN A 124 -5.30 16.33 31.81
CA GLN A 124 -5.08 15.01 31.20
C GLN A 124 -4.17 15.04 29.97
N ARG A 125 -4.16 16.14 29.21
CA ARG A 125 -3.23 16.32 28.08
C ARG A 125 -1.79 16.45 28.56
N ARG A 126 -1.56 17.16 29.67
CA ARG A 126 -0.22 17.31 30.28
C ARG A 126 0.35 15.99 30.79
N LEU A 127 -0.50 15.06 31.20
CA LEU A 127 -0.08 13.74 31.71
C LEU A 127 0.20 12.69 30.62
N SER A 128 -0.12 12.96 29.35
CA SER A 128 0.04 11.99 28.27
C SER A 128 0.61 12.64 27.01
N PRO A 129 1.88 12.35 26.65
CA PRO A 129 2.49 12.85 25.43
C PRO A 129 1.69 12.50 24.17
N LEU A 130 1.08 11.32 24.12
CA LEU A 130 0.25 10.90 22.99
C LEU A 130 -1.07 11.70 22.91
N LYS A 131 -1.75 11.94 24.03
CA LYS A 131 -2.94 12.79 24.03
C LYS A 131 -2.59 14.23 23.64
N SER A 132 -1.46 14.74 24.13
CA SER A 132 -0.95 16.07 23.76
C SER A 132 -0.64 16.16 22.27
N TRP A 133 0.06 15.15 21.72
CA TRP A 133 0.36 15.03 20.28
C TRP A 133 -0.91 15.09 19.42
N LEU A 134 -1.89 14.24 19.73
CA LEU A 134 -3.14 14.15 18.97
C LEU A 134 -4.01 15.40 19.11
N ALA A 135 -4.16 15.92 20.33
CA ALA A 135 -4.95 17.12 20.58
C ALA A 135 -4.32 18.40 20.01
N THR A 136 -3.00 18.41 19.78
CA THR A 136 -2.31 19.55 19.17
C THR A 136 -2.35 19.45 17.66
N HIS A 137 -2.07 18.27 17.08
CA HIS A 137 -1.81 18.16 15.64
C HIS A 137 -2.89 17.44 14.83
N ALA A 138 -3.82 16.71 15.47
CA ALA A 138 -4.87 15.96 14.79
C ALA A 138 -6.30 16.48 15.06
N THR A 139 -6.44 17.59 15.80
CA THR A 139 -7.74 18.19 16.12
C THR A 139 -8.50 18.63 14.87
N THR A 140 -7.81 19.14 13.84
CA THR A 140 -8.44 19.51 12.57
C THR A 140 -9.06 18.31 11.85
N SER A 141 -8.44 17.12 11.95
CA SER A 141 -9.01 15.87 11.45
C SER A 141 -10.30 15.51 12.19
N LEU A 142 -10.31 15.66 13.53
CA LEU A 142 -11.47 15.36 14.36
C LEU A 142 -12.61 16.35 14.12
N GLU A 143 -12.34 17.65 14.07
CA GLU A 143 -13.35 18.68 13.79
C GLU A 143 -14.01 18.47 12.43
N LYS A 144 -13.19 18.19 11.40
CA LYS A 144 -13.69 17.90 10.06
C LYS A 144 -14.53 16.63 10.02
N PHE A 145 -14.13 15.60 10.74
CA PHE A 145 -14.93 14.39 10.91
C PHE A 145 -16.28 14.65 11.60
N LEU A 146 -16.27 15.40 12.71
CA LEU A 146 -17.48 15.75 13.47
C LEU A 146 -18.42 16.66 12.66
N SER A 147 -17.89 17.48 11.75
CA SER A 147 -18.70 18.33 10.86
C SER A 147 -19.68 17.55 9.97
N MET A 148 -19.39 16.27 9.70
CA MET A 148 -20.27 15.39 8.93
C MET A 148 -21.52 14.96 9.71
N LYS A 149 -21.55 15.17 11.04
CA LYS A 149 -22.68 14.77 11.92
C LYS A 149 -23.13 13.31 11.76
N GLY A 150 -22.20 12.43 11.35
CA GLY A 150 -22.47 11.01 11.12
C GLY A 150 -23.00 10.65 9.72
N ASP A 151 -23.27 11.63 8.85
CA ASP A 151 -23.66 11.40 7.45
C ASP A 151 -22.43 11.37 6.54
N PHE A 152 -21.97 10.17 6.18
CA PHE A 152 -20.84 9.97 5.25
C PHE A 152 -21.28 9.65 3.81
N SER A 153 -22.58 9.75 3.51
CA SER A 153 -23.09 9.54 2.14
C SER A 153 -22.62 10.63 1.17
N LYS A 154 -22.35 11.83 1.71
CA LYS A 154 -21.91 12.99 0.96
C LYS A 154 -20.40 13.06 0.86
N PRO A 155 -19.87 13.56 -0.26
CA PRO A 155 -18.45 13.77 -0.39
C PRO A 155 -17.95 14.88 0.54
N MET A 156 -16.71 14.72 1.03
CA MET A 156 -16.02 15.70 1.84
C MET A 156 -15.09 16.57 0.99
N LEU A 157 -15.16 17.88 1.22
CA LEU A 157 -14.27 18.86 0.57
C LEU A 157 -13.03 19.10 1.42
N PHE A 158 -11.88 18.99 0.77
CA PHE A 158 -10.59 19.33 1.34
C PHE A 158 -9.99 20.51 0.57
N THR A 159 -10.07 21.71 1.15
CA THR A 159 -9.39 22.95 0.76
C THR A 159 -8.06 23.17 1.47
N ALA A 160 -6.95 23.32 0.74
CA ALA A 160 -5.72 23.91 1.26
C ALA A 160 -5.78 25.46 1.16
N GLU A 161 -4.88 26.15 1.86
CA GLU A 161 -4.81 27.63 1.91
C GLU A 161 -4.59 28.27 0.52
N THR A 162 -3.95 27.56 -0.41
CA THR A 162 -3.82 27.98 -1.81
C THR A 162 -5.04 27.57 -2.65
N PRO A 163 -5.69 28.49 -3.39
CA PRO A 163 -6.98 28.26 -4.08
C PRO A 163 -7.01 27.11 -5.09
N GLN A 164 -5.86 26.76 -5.68
CA GLN A 164 -5.73 25.76 -6.75
C GLN A 164 -5.72 24.31 -6.24
N ARG A 165 -5.93 24.07 -4.94
CA ARG A 165 -5.72 22.76 -4.30
C ARG A 165 -6.91 22.36 -3.44
N LYS A 166 -8.05 22.19 -4.11
CA LYS A 166 -9.25 21.57 -3.55
C LYS A 166 -9.35 20.15 -4.09
N PHE A 167 -9.62 19.19 -3.23
CA PHE A 167 -10.01 17.85 -3.67
C PHE A 167 -11.22 17.38 -2.91
N VAL A 168 -11.97 16.50 -3.55
CA VAL A 168 -13.19 15.91 -3.00
C VAL A 168 -12.92 14.44 -2.75
N ALA A 169 -13.33 13.94 -1.59
CA ALA A 169 -13.14 12.54 -1.23
C ALA A 169 -14.39 11.97 -0.56
N TYR A 170 -14.73 10.73 -0.93
CA TYR A 170 -15.78 9.95 -0.28
C TYR A 170 -15.17 9.14 0.86
N ILE A 171 -15.80 9.15 2.03
CA ILE A 171 -15.35 8.37 3.19
C ILE A 171 -16.24 7.14 3.28
N ASP A 172 -15.64 5.95 3.17
CA ASP A 172 -16.35 4.66 3.28
C ASP A 172 -17.75 4.65 2.62
N PRO A 173 -17.84 4.83 1.29
CA PRO A 173 -19.13 4.96 0.59
C PRO A 173 -20.02 3.71 0.75
N ASP A 174 -19.41 2.55 0.98
CA ASP A 174 -20.12 1.28 1.20
C ASP A 174 -20.53 1.08 2.67
N ASN A 175 -20.19 2.00 3.57
CA ASN A 175 -20.47 1.95 5.00
C ASN A 175 -20.02 0.63 5.67
N LYS A 176 -18.83 0.14 5.30
CA LYS A 176 -18.29 -1.14 5.76
C LYS A 176 -17.46 -1.03 7.04
N PHE A 177 -16.97 0.16 7.37
CA PHE A 177 -16.01 0.36 8.45
C PHE A 177 -16.63 1.02 9.67
N CYS A 178 -16.03 0.79 10.84
CA CYS A 178 -16.47 1.43 12.08
C CYS A 178 -16.19 2.95 12.07
N ILE A 179 -16.74 3.64 13.07
CA ILE A 179 -16.67 5.10 13.14
C ILE A 179 -15.23 5.61 13.31
N GLU A 180 -14.39 4.87 14.05
CA GLU A 180 -12.97 5.18 14.23
C GLU A 180 -12.16 4.99 12.94
N ASP A 181 -12.50 3.97 12.14
CA ASP A 181 -11.84 3.72 10.85
C ASP A 181 -12.18 4.79 9.82
N LYS A 182 -13.42 5.29 9.83
CA LYS A 182 -13.81 6.47 9.04
C LYS A 182 -13.03 7.70 9.47
N LEU A 183 -12.83 7.91 10.78
CA LEU A 183 -11.95 8.97 11.27
C LEU A 183 -10.51 8.79 10.79
N SER A 184 -10.00 7.55 10.76
CA SER A 184 -8.68 7.24 10.18
C SER A 184 -8.57 7.61 8.70
N GLN A 185 -9.61 7.36 7.89
CA GLN A 185 -9.67 7.79 6.49
C GLN A 185 -9.66 9.33 6.38
N VAL A 186 -10.50 10.02 7.15
CA VAL A 186 -10.53 11.50 7.18
C VAL A 186 -9.17 12.06 7.59
N ASN A 187 -8.55 11.50 8.63
CA ASN A 187 -7.24 11.93 9.10
C ASN A 187 -6.17 11.80 8.01
N THR A 188 -6.15 10.68 7.29
CA THR A 188 -5.20 10.44 6.19
C THR A 188 -5.34 11.51 5.11
N LEU A 189 -6.57 11.86 4.73
CA LEU A 189 -6.85 12.90 3.75
C LEU A 189 -6.57 14.31 4.29
N GLN A 190 -6.79 14.56 5.57
CA GLN A 190 -6.47 15.85 6.20
C GLN A 190 -4.96 16.15 6.12
N GLN A 191 -4.10 15.13 6.19
CA GLN A 191 -2.65 15.33 6.10
C GLN A 191 -2.19 15.86 4.75
N LEU A 192 -2.91 15.58 3.66
CA LEU A 192 -2.62 16.17 2.35
C LEU A 192 -2.69 17.70 2.42
N GLN A 193 -3.66 18.24 3.15
CA GLN A 193 -3.77 19.68 3.38
C GLN A 193 -2.64 20.21 4.24
N ASN A 194 -2.32 19.50 5.33
CA ASN A 194 -1.26 19.89 6.23
C ASN A 194 0.09 19.94 5.50
N ILE A 195 0.40 18.96 4.65
CA ILE A 195 1.60 18.98 3.79
C ILE A 195 1.56 20.18 2.83
N ALA A 196 0.41 20.44 2.19
CA ALA A 196 0.27 21.54 1.24
C ALA A 196 0.39 22.94 1.87
N SER A 197 0.26 23.06 3.20
CA SER A 197 0.41 24.32 3.94
C SER A 197 1.87 24.80 4.07
N TYR A 198 2.86 23.94 3.80
CA TYR A 198 4.27 24.29 3.93
C TYR A 198 4.77 25.13 2.74
N GLY A 199 5.13 26.39 3.00
CA GLY A 199 5.60 27.33 2.00
C GLY A 199 6.79 26.84 1.17
N MET A 200 7.71 26.08 1.78
CA MET A 200 8.88 25.49 1.09
C MET A 200 8.48 24.57 -0.09
N LEU A 201 7.30 23.95 -0.02
CA LEU A 201 6.83 23.02 -1.06
C LEU A 201 6.05 23.76 -2.16
N LYS A 202 5.53 24.95 -1.88
CA LYS A 202 4.58 25.70 -2.74
C LYS A 202 5.02 25.78 -4.21
N LYS A 203 6.28 26.16 -4.47
CA LYS A 203 6.80 26.30 -5.83
C LYS A 203 6.82 24.99 -6.62
N ARG A 204 7.23 23.88 -5.99
CA ARG A 204 7.28 22.55 -6.65
C ARG A 204 5.88 21.99 -6.86
N LEU A 205 5.02 22.24 -5.89
CA LEU A 205 3.60 21.95 -5.91
C LEU A 205 2.87 22.68 -7.06
N GLU A 206 3.10 23.98 -7.25
CA GLU A 206 2.52 24.78 -8.35
C GLU A 206 3.04 24.36 -9.73
N LYS A 207 4.31 23.94 -9.81
CA LYS A 207 4.92 23.44 -11.05
C LYS A 207 4.56 22.00 -11.43
N HIS A 208 3.72 21.33 -10.63
CA HIS A 208 3.41 19.90 -10.79
C HIS A 208 4.64 18.97 -10.77
N ASP A 209 5.71 19.37 -10.09
CA ASP A 209 6.93 18.57 -9.89
C ASP A 209 6.90 17.75 -8.58
N LEU A 210 5.98 18.11 -7.67
CA LEU A 210 5.77 17.41 -6.41
C LEU A 210 4.31 16.98 -6.28
N HIS A 211 4.10 15.69 -5.99
CA HIS A 211 2.78 15.07 -5.90
C HIS A 211 2.54 14.54 -4.48
N ILE A 212 1.32 14.73 -3.97
CA ILE A 212 0.91 14.25 -2.66
C ILE A 212 -0.20 13.21 -2.85
N HIS A 213 0.01 12.04 -2.26
CA HIS A 213 -0.86 10.87 -2.36
C HIS A 213 -1.31 10.45 -0.96
N ALA A 214 -2.58 10.11 -0.80
CA ALA A 214 -3.12 9.40 0.35
C ALA A 214 -3.29 7.93 -0.03
N LEU A 215 -2.88 7.03 0.86
CA LEU A 215 -3.17 5.61 0.84
C LEU A 215 -3.87 5.25 2.15
N TRP A 216 -4.89 4.41 2.09
CA TRP A 216 -5.51 3.88 3.30
C TRP A 216 -5.61 2.37 3.23
N PHE A 217 -5.15 1.68 4.27
CA PHE A 217 -4.95 0.24 4.29
C PHE A 217 -5.90 -0.45 5.25
N ASP A 218 -6.67 -1.43 4.77
CA ASP A 218 -7.37 -2.33 5.67
C ASP A 218 -6.45 -3.47 6.14
N ILE A 219 -6.00 -3.43 7.40
CA ILE A 219 -5.04 -4.39 7.94
C ILE A 219 -5.57 -5.83 8.00
N TYR A 220 -6.90 -6.02 8.01
CA TYR A 220 -7.51 -7.35 8.11
C TYR A 220 -7.73 -7.99 6.74
N THR A 221 -8.02 -7.19 5.71
CA THR A 221 -8.26 -7.69 4.35
C THR A 221 -7.01 -7.59 3.46
N VAL A 222 -5.98 -6.83 3.86
CA VAL A 222 -4.62 -6.72 3.27
C VAL A 222 -4.57 -6.26 1.79
N CYS A 223 -5.70 -6.23 1.07
CA CYS A 223 -5.76 -5.99 -0.36
C CYS A 223 -6.52 -4.73 -0.80
N ARG A 224 -7.23 -4.03 0.10
CA ARG A 224 -7.96 -2.81 -0.29
C ARG A 224 -7.12 -1.57 -0.01
N TYR A 225 -6.83 -0.81 -1.07
CA TYR A 225 -6.20 0.49 -0.97
C TYR A 225 -6.98 1.53 -1.76
N LYS A 226 -7.21 2.69 -1.12
CA LYS A 226 -7.76 3.87 -1.77
C LYS A 226 -6.63 4.87 -1.99
N ILE A 227 -6.34 5.20 -3.25
CA ILE A 227 -5.38 6.25 -3.59
C ILE A 227 -6.12 7.53 -3.92
N VAL A 228 -5.87 8.58 -3.14
CA VAL A 228 -6.33 9.94 -3.44
C VAL A 228 -5.11 10.79 -3.71
N THR A 229 -5.00 11.37 -4.90
CA THR A 229 -3.92 12.29 -5.24
C THR A 229 -4.45 13.72 -5.24
N MET A 230 -3.67 14.68 -4.72
CA MET A 230 -3.97 16.12 -4.86
C MET A 230 -3.72 16.63 -6.29
N SER A 231 -4.30 15.96 -7.28
CA SER A 231 -4.29 16.33 -8.70
C SER A 231 -5.70 16.16 -9.24
N ASN A 232 -6.07 16.85 -10.32
CA ASN A 232 -7.38 16.70 -11.00
C ASN A 232 -7.64 15.28 -11.59
N ARG A 233 -6.88 14.26 -11.19
CA ARG A 233 -7.04 12.87 -11.64
C ARG A 233 -7.81 12.05 -10.60
N PRO A 234 -8.64 11.08 -11.05
CA PRO A 234 -9.59 10.38 -10.21
C PRO A 234 -8.92 9.57 -9.08
N THR A 235 -9.69 9.39 -8.01
CA THR A 235 -9.43 8.40 -6.96
C THR A 235 -9.34 7.01 -7.56
N PHE A 236 -8.22 6.31 -7.36
CA PHE A 236 -8.13 4.90 -7.72
C PHE A 236 -8.60 4.07 -6.52
N ASP A 237 -9.73 3.40 -6.67
CA ASP A 237 -10.20 2.38 -5.75
C ASP A 237 -9.82 1.02 -6.35
N TYR A 238 -8.78 0.38 -5.80
CA TYR A 238 -8.38 -0.95 -6.24
C TYR A 238 -9.16 -1.96 -5.40
N ASN A 239 -10.33 -2.34 -5.90
CA ASN A 239 -11.05 -3.49 -5.37
C ASN A 239 -10.31 -4.78 -5.74
N ASP A 240 -10.39 -5.79 -4.86
CA ASP A 240 -9.89 -7.13 -5.13
C ASP A 240 -10.43 -7.64 -6.47
N GLU A 241 -9.55 -7.86 -7.45
CA GLU A 241 -9.89 -8.62 -8.66
C GLU A 241 -10.47 -9.97 -8.22
N SER A 242 -11.67 -10.29 -8.72
CA SER A 242 -12.23 -11.63 -8.55
C SER A 242 -11.24 -12.68 -9.08
N GLN A 243 -11.24 -13.90 -8.54
CA GLN A 243 -10.41 -15.00 -9.07
C GLN A 243 -10.60 -15.19 -10.57
N SER A 244 -11.81 -14.91 -11.09
CA SER A 244 -12.12 -14.89 -12.52
C SER A 244 -11.37 -13.80 -13.29
N GLU A 245 -11.22 -12.61 -12.72
CA GLU A 245 -10.50 -11.48 -13.32
C GLU A 245 -8.99 -11.71 -13.29
N ARG A 246 -8.46 -12.23 -12.17
CA ARG A 246 -7.05 -12.67 -12.07
C ARG A 246 -6.72 -13.74 -13.09
N LEU A 247 -7.63 -14.71 -13.29
CA LEU A 247 -7.48 -15.76 -14.29
C LEU A 247 -7.59 -15.19 -15.71
N ALA A 248 -8.50 -14.24 -15.96
CA ALA A 248 -8.66 -13.56 -17.25
C ALA A 248 -7.51 -12.61 -17.61
N ARG A 249 -6.78 -12.10 -16.61
CA ARG A 249 -5.56 -11.33 -16.85
C ARG A 249 -4.37 -12.24 -17.13
N LYS A 250 -4.18 -13.27 -16.29
CA LYS A 250 -3.17 -14.32 -16.54
C LYS A 250 -3.39 -15.07 -17.85
N SER A 251 -4.63 -15.20 -18.32
CA SER A 251 -4.94 -15.79 -19.63
C SER A 251 -4.41 -14.95 -20.80
N LYS A 252 -4.41 -13.62 -20.67
CA LYS A 252 -3.88 -12.69 -21.66
C LYS A 252 -2.35 -12.65 -21.62
N ASP A 253 -1.76 -12.64 -20.43
CA ASP A 253 -0.29 -12.55 -20.27
C ASP A 253 0.41 -13.88 -20.53
N SER A 254 -0.27 -15.01 -20.40
CA SER A 254 0.30 -16.35 -20.52
C SER A 254 -0.68 -17.32 -21.18
N PRO A 255 -0.89 -17.24 -22.50
CA PRO A 255 -1.86 -18.06 -23.23
C PRO A 255 -1.62 -19.57 -23.07
N PHE A 256 -0.36 -19.99 -22.87
CA PHE A 256 0.01 -21.39 -22.63
C PHE A 256 -0.55 -21.96 -21.31
N MET A 257 -0.81 -21.12 -20.30
CA MET A 257 -1.46 -21.57 -19.05
C MET A 257 -2.88 -22.05 -19.34
N ILE A 258 -3.61 -21.37 -20.23
CA ILE A 258 -4.98 -21.71 -20.60
C ILE A 258 -5.02 -22.97 -21.45
N ILE A 259 -4.07 -23.13 -22.37
CA ILE A 259 -3.90 -24.36 -23.15
C ILE A 259 -3.68 -25.55 -22.20
N GLY A 260 -2.87 -25.38 -21.17
CA GLY A 260 -2.65 -26.41 -20.13
C GLY A 260 -3.92 -26.77 -19.35
N ILE A 261 -4.73 -25.78 -18.98
CA ILE A 261 -6.01 -25.99 -18.25
C ILE A 261 -7.05 -26.69 -19.15
N ILE A 262 -7.20 -26.26 -20.41
CA ILE A 262 -8.11 -26.89 -21.38
C ILE A 262 -7.68 -28.35 -21.62
N GLY A 263 -6.38 -28.58 -21.81
CA GLY A 263 -5.82 -29.93 -21.95
C GLY A 263 -6.09 -30.81 -20.74
N LEU A 264 -5.92 -30.27 -19.52
CA LEU A 264 -6.22 -30.98 -18.28
C LEU A 264 -7.70 -31.37 -18.18
N ILE A 265 -8.61 -30.44 -18.48
CA ILE A 265 -10.06 -30.70 -18.47
C ILE A 265 -10.40 -31.79 -19.51
N GLY A 266 -9.82 -31.70 -20.71
CA GLY A 266 -10.00 -32.72 -21.75
C GLY A 266 -9.53 -34.11 -21.33
N VAL A 267 -8.34 -34.21 -20.72
CA VAL A 267 -7.78 -35.48 -20.23
C VAL A 267 -8.61 -36.05 -19.09
N CYS A 268 -9.04 -35.22 -18.14
CA CYS A 268 -9.91 -35.64 -17.04
C CYS A 268 -11.30 -36.07 -17.54
N GLY A 269 -11.88 -35.37 -18.51
CA GLY A 269 -13.17 -35.71 -19.13
C GLY A 269 -13.10 -37.02 -19.91
N PHE A 270 -12.07 -37.20 -20.74
CA PHE A 270 -11.81 -38.45 -21.45
C PHE A 270 -11.52 -39.60 -20.48
N GLY A 271 -10.78 -39.32 -19.40
CA GLY A 271 -10.54 -40.25 -18.31
C GLY A 271 -11.83 -40.70 -17.62
N ALA A 272 -12.73 -39.78 -17.30
CA ALA A 272 -14.03 -40.10 -16.70
C ALA A 272 -14.90 -40.95 -17.63
N TYR A 273 -14.91 -40.63 -18.93
CA TYR A 273 -15.61 -41.44 -19.94
C TYR A 273 -15.03 -42.85 -20.05
N LYS A 274 -13.70 -42.96 -20.16
CA LYS A 274 -12.98 -44.24 -20.28
C LYS A 274 -13.04 -45.06 -18.99
N TYR A 275 -13.20 -44.42 -17.83
CA TYR A 275 -13.41 -45.10 -16.55
C TYR A 275 -14.71 -45.92 -16.55
N LYS A 276 -15.76 -45.41 -17.21
CA LYS A 276 -17.05 -46.11 -17.34
C LYS A 276 -16.96 -47.34 -18.25
N ASN A 277 -16.05 -47.34 -19.23
CA ASN A 277 -15.85 -48.43 -20.20
C ASN A 277 -14.54 -49.22 -19.95
N ARG A 278 -14.07 -49.26 -18.71
CA ARG A 278 -12.72 -49.67 -18.31
C ARG A 278 -12.40 -51.17 -18.43
N GLY A 279 -13.39 -52.04 -18.64
CA GLY A 279 -13.17 -53.49 -18.74
C GLY A 279 -12.55 -54.10 -17.47
N LYS A 280 -11.57 -55.02 -17.62
CA LYS A 280 -10.94 -55.79 -16.51
C LYS A 280 -9.78 -55.07 -15.79
N MET A 281 -9.43 -53.83 -16.13
CA MET A 281 -8.32 -53.13 -15.47
C MET A 281 -8.64 -52.81 -14.00
N SER A 282 -7.66 -52.85 -13.09
CA SER A 282 -7.82 -52.44 -11.68
C SER A 282 -7.94 -50.92 -11.51
N THR A 283 -8.64 -50.48 -10.46
CA THR A 283 -9.04 -49.08 -10.26
C THR A 283 -7.83 -48.22 -9.95
N SER A 284 -6.92 -48.76 -9.15
CA SER A 284 -5.65 -48.13 -8.80
C SER A 284 -4.78 -47.88 -10.04
N VAL A 285 -4.69 -48.86 -10.94
CA VAL A 285 -3.88 -48.76 -12.17
C VAL A 285 -4.43 -47.70 -13.12
N PHE A 286 -5.75 -47.67 -13.30
CA PHE A 286 -6.39 -46.66 -14.16
C PHE A 286 -6.22 -45.24 -13.61
N LEU A 287 -6.47 -45.03 -12.31
CA LEU A 287 -6.31 -43.73 -11.67
C LEU A 287 -4.85 -43.26 -11.68
N MET A 288 -3.90 -44.18 -11.54
CA MET A 288 -2.46 -43.87 -11.65
C MET A 288 -2.11 -43.39 -13.05
N GLN A 289 -2.57 -44.09 -14.10
CA GLN A 289 -2.35 -43.68 -15.49
C GLN A 289 -3.02 -42.34 -15.83
N LEU A 290 -4.26 -42.13 -15.39
CA LEU A 290 -4.99 -40.88 -15.60
C LEU A 290 -4.28 -39.69 -14.93
N ARG A 291 -3.79 -39.89 -13.71
CA ARG A 291 -3.03 -38.86 -12.99
C ARG A 291 -1.73 -38.49 -13.71
N VAL A 292 -0.96 -39.47 -14.18
CA VAL A 292 0.28 -39.23 -14.92
C VAL A 292 0.00 -38.49 -16.23
N ALA A 293 -1.06 -38.88 -16.96
CA ALA A 293 -1.47 -38.20 -18.20
C ALA A 293 -1.91 -36.74 -17.94
N ALA A 294 -2.69 -36.50 -16.89
CA ALA A 294 -3.13 -35.18 -16.47
C ALA A 294 -1.94 -34.26 -16.12
N GLN A 295 -1.00 -34.76 -15.31
CA GLN A 295 0.20 -34.03 -14.92
C GLN A 295 1.13 -33.78 -16.13
N GLY A 296 1.32 -34.78 -17.00
CA GLY A 296 2.16 -34.66 -18.19
C GLY A 296 1.64 -33.61 -19.17
N THR A 297 0.33 -33.47 -19.31
CA THR A 297 -0.28 -32.47 -20.22
C THR A 297 0.01 -31.03 -19.75
N VAL A 298 -0.11 -30.76 -18.44
CA VAL A 298 0.17 -29.44 -17.87
C VAL A 298 1.66 -29.11 -17.98
N VAL A 299 2.54 -30.05 -17.62
CA VAL A 299 4.00 -29.85 -17.69
C VAL A 299 4.46 -29.62 -19.13
N SER A 300 3.89 -30.34 -20.10
CA SER A 300 4.24 -30.17 -21.51
C SER A 300 3.83 -28.79 -22.03
N ALA A 301 2.62 -28.33 -21.71
CA ALA A 301 2.14 -27.00 -22.11
C ALA A 301 3.00 -25.87 -21.53
N LEU A 302 3.42 -25.99 -20.27
CA LEU A 302 4.30 -25.01 -19.62
C LEU A 302 5.71 -25.03 -20.23
N THR A 303 6.26 -26.21 -20.51
CA THR A 303 7.59 -26.36 -21.14
C THR A 303 7.62 -25.72 -22.52
N ILE A 304 6.58 -25.95 -23.34
CA ILE A 304 6.44 -25.33 -24.67
C ILE A 304 6.32 -23.81 -24.54
N GLY A 305 5.54 -23.30 -23.58
CA GLY A 305 5.42 -21.86 -23.34
C GLY A 305 6.74 -21.20 -22.94
N LEU A 306 7.54 -21.88 -22.11
CA LEU A 306 8.86 -21.40 -21.71
C LEU A 306 9.84 -21.39 -22.90
N ALA A 307 9.86 -22.47 -23.70
CA ALA A 307 10.67 -22.56 -24.90
C ALA A 307 10.29 -21.49 -25.94
N TYR A 308 8.99 -21.23 -26.13
CA TYR A 308 8.51 -20.15 -27.00
C TYR A 308 8.95 -18.77 -26.50
N THR A 309 8.89 -18.53 -25.20
CA THR A 309 9.29 -17.26 -24.59
C THR A 309 10.80 -17.03 -24.76
N LEU A 310 11.61 -18.07 -24.49
CA LEU A 310 13.06 -18.04 -24.69
C LEU A 310 13.44 -17.84 -26.16
N ALA A 311 12.78 -18.53 -27.09
CA ALA A 311 13.02 -18.37 -28.52
C ALA A 311 12.61 -16.97 -29.00
N LYS A 312 11.50 -16.42 -28.50
CA LYS A 312 11.06 -15.07 -28.83
C LYS A 312 12.05 -14.02 -28.31
N GLU A 313 12.58 -14.20 -27.11
CA GLU A 313 13.58 -13.27 -26.55
C GLU A 313 14.94 -13.36 -27.26
N HIS A 314 15.38 -14.53 -27.73
CA HIS A 314 16.64 -14.67 -28.44
C HIS A 314 16.54 -14.27 -29.92
N LEU A 315 15.43 -14.55 -30.61
CA LEU A 315 15.32 -14.30 -32.05
C LEU A 315 14.86 -12.87 -32.40
N PHE A 316 14.06 -12.21 -31.56
CA PHE A 316 13.52 -10.87 -31.86
C PHE A 316 14.26 -9.71 -31.18
N LYS A 317 15.27 -9.98 -30.35
CA LYS A 317 16.07 -8.94 -29.69
C LYS A 317 17.30 -8.52 -30.50
N ASP A 318 17.66 -9.26 -31.54
CA ASP A 318 18.74 -8.91 -32.47
C ASP A 318 18.33 -7.87 -33.53
N ASP A 319 17.04 -7.55 -33.69
CA ASP A 319 16.53 -6.53 -34.64
C ASP A 319 16.40 -5.12 -34.04
N LYS A 320 16.82 -4.92 -32.78
CA LYS A 320 16.87 -3.59 -32.14
C LYS A 320 18.23 -3.34 -31.49
N LYS A 321 19.26 -3.18 -32.32
CA LYS A 321 20.45 -2.40 -31.99
C LYS A 321 20.60 -1.26 -32.97
#